data_AF-A0A399WF17-F1
#
_entry.id   AF-A0A399WF17-F1
#
_cell.length_a   1.000
_cell.length_b   1.000
_cell.length_c   1.000
_cell.angle_alpha   90.00
_cell.angle_beta   90.00
_cell.angle_gamma   90.00
#
_symmetry.space_group_name_H-M   'P 1'
#
loop_
_entity.id
_entity.type
_entity.pdbx_description
1 polymer ?
#
loop_
_entity_poly.entity_id
_entity_poly.type
_entity_poly.pdbx_seq_one_letter_code
_entity_poly.pdbx_strand_id
1 'polypeptide(L)'
;QSYYLQVAKSPWFSPDAILVDRNGLGSNDFHLTGLTPGTYYWRVRATARSGQTTNWNDAWKFSVVKRESSIRIELTDLKIESVGGGIFIITGKTQPGMAVRSQGRETFALSDGSFKLQVSSQAAEASIEIGDDRGNRAGFVVSLRSGRLMKRY
;
A
#
# COMPACT_ATOMS: atom_id res chain seq x y z
N GLN A 1 30.61 -4.94 -5.54
CA GLN A 1 29.84 -3.86 -4.91
C GLN A 1 28.90 -4.49 -3.91
N SER A 2 28.62 -3.82 -2.82
CA SER A 2 27.75 -4.33 -1.77
C SER A 2 27.11 -3.17 -1.02
N TYR A 3 26.05 -3.45 -0.27
CA TYR A 3 25.40 -2.50 0.60
C TYR A 3 25.57 -2.88 2.06
N TYR A 4 25.57 -1.86 2.89
CA TYR A 4 25.47 -1.98 4.33
C TYR A 4 24.15 -1.31 4.75
N LEU A 5 23.23 -2.12 5.28
CA LEU A 5 21.94 -1.71 5.83
C LEU A 5 21.97 -1.68 7.36
N GLN A 6 21.39 -0.62 7.94
CA GLN A 6 20.98 -0.61 9.35
C GLN A 6 19.49 -0.31 9.47
N VAL A 7 18.83 -0.99 10.41
CA VAL A 7 17.44 -0.72 10.83
C VAL A 7 17.43 -0.53 12.35
N ALA A 8 16.77 0.52 12.83
CA ALA A 8 16.77 0.91 14.24
C ALA A 8 15.42 1.43 14.72
N LYS A 9 15.23 1.48 16.05
CA LYS A 9 14.10 2.17 16.72
C LYS A 9 14.32 3.67 16.92
N SER A 10 15.52 4.17 16.64
CA SER A 10 15.92 5.57 16.82
C SER A 10 16.48 6.12 15.51
N PRO A 11 16.18 7.38 15.14
CA PRO A 11 16.75 8.01 13.94
C PRO A 11 18.26 8.21 14.04
N TRP A 12 18.83 8.11 15.25
CA TRP A 12 20.25 8.32 15.52
C TRP A 12 21.09 7.05 15.39
N PHE A 13 20.46 5.88 15.16
CA PHE A 13 21.16 4.60 15.03
C PHE A 13 22.08 4.28 16.22
N SER A 14 21.67 4.66 17.45
CA SER A 14 22.36 4.31 18.69
C SER A 14 22.48 2.78 18.82
N PRO A 15 23.61 2.24 19.30
CA PRO A 15 23.87 0.79 19.29
C PRO A 15 22.77 -0.07 19.96
N ASP A 16 22.17 0.44 21.02
CA ASP A 16 21.07 -0.19 21.78
C ASP A 16 19.73 -0.18 21.04
N ALA A 17 19.56 0.71 20.06
CA ALA A 17 18.36 0.84 19.24
C ALA A 17 18.45 0.07 17.91
N ILE A 18 19.62 -0.48 17.55
CA ILE A 18 19.85 -1.22 16.31
C ILE A 18 19.17 -2.59 16.39
N LEU A 19 18.38 -2.90 15.36
CA LEU A 19 17.68 -4.18 15.18
C LEU A 19 18.31 -5.02 14.07
N VAL A 20 18.82 -4.34 13.04
CA VAL A 20 19.51 -4.95 11.91
C VAL A 20 20.80 -4.18 11.69
N ASP A 21 21.90 -4.91 11.58
CA ASP A 21 23.22 -4.39 11.23
C ASP A 21 23.85 -5.33 10.19
N ARG A 22 23.52 -5.11 8.91
CA ARG A 22 23.83 -6.07 7.85
C ARG A 22 24.74 -5.46 6.79
N ASN A 23 26.00 -5.87 6.80
CA ASN A 23 26.97 -5.53 5.77
C ASN A 23 27.03 -6.62 4.67
N GLY A 24 27.54 -6.26 3.50
CA GLY A 24 27.81 -7.19 2.40
C GLY A 24 26.57 -7.63 1.61
N LEU A 25 25.48 -6.87 1.66
CA LEU A 25 24.28 -7.17 0.87
C LEU A 25 24.60 -7.01 -0.63
N GLY A 26 24.45 -8.09 -1.39
CA GLY A 26 24.67 -8.09 -2.84
C GLY A 26 23.44 -7.65 -3.64
N SER A 27 22.25 -7.72 -3.05
CA SER A 27 20.98 -7.31 -3.66
C SER A 27 20.51 -5.95 -3.15
N ASN A 28 19.52 -5.38 -3.83
CA ASN A 28 18.91 -4.10 -3.48
C ASN A 28 17.64 -4.27 -2.62
N ASP A 29 17.47 -5.44 -1.98
CA ASP A 29 16.30 -5.79 -1.18
C ASP A 29 16.73 -6.51 0.10
N PHE A 30 15.90 -6.37 1.15
CA PHE A 30 16.11 -7.04 2.43
C PHE A 30 14.75 -7.38 3.06
N HIS A 31 14.57 -8.65 3.44
CA HIS A 31 13.33 -9.11 4.07
C HIS A 31 13.47 -9.12 5.59
N LEU A 32 12.63 -8.35 6.28
CA LEU A 32 12.59 -8.24 7.74
C LEU A 32 11.19 -8.63 8.25
N THR A 33 11.15 -9.55 9.20
CA THR A 33 9.90 -10.06 9.82
C THR A 33 9.95 -9.88 11.34
N GLY A 34 8.82 -10.12 12.01
CA GLY A 34 8.75 -10.11 13.49
C GLY A 34 8.79 -8.73 14.13
N LEU A 35 8.55 -7.66 13.37
CA LEU A 35 8.44 -6.31 13.92
C LEU A 35 7.13 -6.15 14.68
N THR A 36 7.23 -5.55 15.86
CA THR A 36 6.08 -5.11 16.65
C THR A 36 5.57 -3.77 16.13
N PRO A 37 4.31 -3.38 16.44
CA PRO A 37 3.84 -2.05 16.10
C PRO A 37 4.75 -0.96 16.67
N GLY A 38 5.15 0.00 15.83
CA GLY A 38 6.10 1.03 16.20
C GLY A 38 6.67 1.77 15.00
N THR A 39 7.46 2.81 15.28
CA THR A 39 8.21 3.56 14.27
C THR A 39 9.64 3.06 14.21
N TYR A 40 10.12 2.90 12.98
CA TYR A 40 11.44 2.40 12.68
C TYR A 40 12.14 3.29 11.67
N TYR A 41 13.46 3.24 11.72
CA TYR A 41 14.34 4.01 10.87
C TYR A 41 15.29 3.07 10.14
N TRP A 42 15.62 3.38 8.90
CA TRP A 42 16.63 2.64 8.17
C TRP A 42 17.56 3.57 7.42
N ARG A 43 18.80 3.12 7.25
CA ARG A 43 19.81 3.77 6.42
C ARG A 43 20.65 2.73 5.70
N VAL A 44 21.19 3.13 4.56
CA VAL A 44 22.04 2.32 3.70
C VAL A 44 23.26 3.13 3.26
N ARG A 45 24.38 2.44 3.09
CA ARG A 45 25.54 2.95 2.34
C ARG A 45 26.05 1.88 1.39
N ALA A 46 26.70 2.29 0.31
CA ALA A 46 27.21 1.40 -0.70
C ALA A 46 28.73 1.33 -0.66
N THR A 47 29.28 0.16 -0.96
CA THR A 47 30.71 -0.07 -1.20
C THR A 47 30.90 -0.50 -2.65
N ALA A 48 31.68 0.27 -3.40
CA ALA A 48 32.04 -0.02 -4.78
C ALA A 48 33.00 -1.23 -4.87
N ARG A 49 33.20 -1.78 -6.07
CA ARG A 49 34.19 -2.86 -6.29
C ARG A 49 35.63 -2.43 -5.93
N SER A 50 35.93 -1.13 -6.03
CA SER A 50 37.20 -0.53 -5.62
C SER A 50 37.40 -0.50 -4.10
N GLY A 51 36.39 -0.83 -3.29
CA GLY A 51 36.41 -0.70 -1.84
C GLY A 51 35.98 0.68 -1.32
N GLN A 52 35.79 1.67 -2.20
CA GLN A 52 35.27 2.98 -1.81
C GLN A 52 33.85 2.88 -1.27
N THR A 53 33.58 3.54 -0.15
CA THR A 53 32.28 3.49 0.53
C THR A 53 31.64 4.88 0.57
N THR A 54 30.34 4.97 0.29
CA THR A 54 29.59 6.21 0.41
C THR A 54 29.37 6.60 1.87
N ASN A 55 29.03 7.86 2.11
CA ASN A 55 28.35 8.22 3.35
C ASN A 55 27.02 7.45 3.46
N TRP A 56 26.51 7.34 4.68
CA TRP A 56 25.13 6.93 4.91
C TRP A 56 24.19 7.92 4.23
N ASN A 57 23.05 7.44 3.72
CA ASN A 57 21.95 8.32 3.38
C ASN A 57 21.31 8.91 4.66
N ASP A 58 20.44 9.90 4.47
CA ASP A 58 19.55 10.38 5.53
C ASP A 58 18.69 9.25 6.08
N ALA A 59 18.30 9.34 7.35
CA ALA A 59 17.45 8.34 7.98
C ALA A 59 16.07 8.31 7.33
N TRP A 60 15.67 7.18 6.76
CA TRP A 60 14.32 6.98 6.25
C TRP A 60 13.44 6.36 7.33
N LYS A 61 12.15 6.69 7.33
CA LYS A 61 11.20 6.29 8.38
C LYS A 61 10.09 5.42 7.82
N PHE A 62 9.71 4.38 8.56
CA PHE A 62 8.48 3.63 8.33
C PHE A 62 7.79 3.31 9.67
N SER A 63 6.49 3.02 9.60
CA SER A 63 5.72 2.58 10.75
C SER A 63 5.16 1.20 10.50
N VAL A 64 5.31 0.32 11.48
CA VAL A 64 4.55 -0.93 11.55
C VAL A 64 3.32 -0.63 12.40
N VAL A 65 2.15 -0.85 11.83
CA VAL A 65 0.89 -0.72 12.56
C VAL A 65 0.38 -2.10 12.90
N LYS A 66 -0.28 -2.24 14.05
CA LYS A 66 -1.05 -3.45 14.32
C LYS A 66 -2.13 -3.51 13.27
N ARG A 67 -2.15 -4.58 12.47
CA ARG A 67 -3.31 -4.85 11.61
C ARG A 67 -4.48 -5.07 12.55
N GLU A 68 -5.35 -4.07 12.68
CA GLU A 68 -6.59 -4.25 13.40
C GLU A 68 -7.44 -5.24 12.60
N SER A 69 -7.66 -6.41 13.18
CA SER A 69 -8.56 -7.44 12.63
C SER A 69 -10.01 -6.94 12.48
N SER A 70 -10.33 -5.74 12.98
CA SER A 70 -11.65 -5.13 12.99
C SER A 70 -11.87 -3.98 12.00
N ILE A 71 -10.88 -3.55 11.19
CA ILE A 71 -11.14 -2.54 10.16
C ILE A 71 -11.93 -3.21 9.02
N ARG A 72 -13.25 -3.23 9.19
CA ARG A 72 -14.19 -3.58 8.13
C ARG A 72 -14.28 -2.39 7.18
N ILE A 73 -13.42 -2.42 6.18
CA ILE A 73 -13.63 -1.62 4.98
C ILE A 73 -14.85 -2.21 4.28
N GLU A 74 -15.92 -1.42 4.20
CA GLU A 74 -17.17 -1.80 3.55
C GLU A 74 -17.32 -1.05 2.23
N LEU A 75 -18.00 -1.71 1.30
CA LEU A 75 -18.45 -1.15 0.04
C LEU A 75 -19.98 -1.31 0.02
N THR A 76 -20.68 -0.20 0.17
CA THR A 76 -22.15 -0.15 0.18
C THR A 76 -22.65 0.74 -0.96
N ASP A 77 -23.96 0.72 -1.22
CA ASP A 77 -24.62 1.54 -2.25
C ASP A 77 -23.97 1.43 -3.65
N LEU A 78 -23.37 0.28 -3.96
CA LEU A 78 -22.68 0.04 -5.22
C LEU A 78 -23.66 0.15 -6.39
N LYS A 79 -23.33 1.03 -7.35
CA LYS A 79 -24.03 1.13 -8.63
C LYS A 79 -23.01 1.20 -9.77
N ILE A 80 -23.35 0.55 -10.88
CA ILE A 80 -22.51 0.49 -12.07
C ILE A 80 -23.35 0.90 -13.27
N GLU A 81 -22.87 1.87 -14.02
CA GLU A 81 -23.49 2.38 -15.24
C GLU A 81 -22.55 2.18 -16.42
N SER A 82 -23.02 1.56 -17.49
CA SER A 82 -22.29 1.46 -18.75
C SER A 82 -22.49 2.74 -19.57
N VAL A 83 -21.40 3.37 -19.98
CA VAL A 83 -21.39 4.56 -20.85
C VAL A 83 -21.17 4.19 -22.32
N GLY A 84 -20.93 2.90 -22.61
CA GLY A 84 -20.60 2.40 -23.94
C GLY A 84 -19.09 2.31 -24.20
N GLY A 85 -18.69 1.56 -25.23
CA GLY A 85 -17.27 1.40 -25.60
C GLY A 85 -16.41 0.71 -24.53
N GLY A 86 -17.01 -0.08 -23.62
CA GLY A 86 -16.31 -0.69 -22.48
C GLY A 86 -16.02 0.28 -21.34
N ILE A 87 -16.63 1.47 -21.33
CA ILE A 87 -16.49 2.45 -20.26
C ILE A 87 -17.62 2.27 -19.24
N PHE A 88 -17.25 2.23 -17.96
CA PHE A 88 -18.18 2.09 -16.85
C PHE A 88 -17.95 3.19 -15.81
N ILE A 89 -19.05 3.67 -15.23
CA ILE A 89 -19.04 4.52 -14.04
C ILE A 89 -19.41 3.63 -12.86
N ILE A 90 -18.49 3.52 -11.90
CA ILE A 90 -18.69 2.81 -10.65
C ILE A 90 -18.90 3.86 -9.56
N THR A 91 -20.01 3.76 -8.83
CA THR A 91 -20.29 4.59 -7.65
C THR A 91 -20.59 3.71 -6.46
N GLY A 92 -20.38 4.24 -5.26
CA GLY A 92 -20.70 3.56 -4.01
C GLY A 92 -20.32 4.40 -2.81
N LYS A 93 -20.42 3.79 -1.64
CA LYS A 93 -19.99 4.37 -0.37
C LYS A 93 -18.97 3.49 0.33
N THR A 94 -18.02 4.14 0.99
CA THR A 94 -17.06 3.54 1.92
C THR A 94 -16.70 4.56 3.01
N GLN A 95 -15.69 4.30 3.83
CA GLN A 95 -15.26 5.27 4.84
C GLN A 95 -14.71 6.55 4.18
N PRO A 96 -14.96 7.74 4.74
CA PRO A 96 -14.43 8.99 4.20
C PRO A 96 -12.90 8.98 4.04
N GLY A 97 -12.41 9.53 2.94
CA GLY A 97 -10.97 9.64 2.67
C GLY A 97 -10.29 8.35 2.18
N MET A 98 -11.01 7.23 2.12
CA MET A 98 -10.44 5.99 1.57
C MET A 98 -10.12 6.13 0.08
N ALA A 99 -8.96 5.64 -0.33
CA ALA A 99 -8.60 5.52 -1.74
C ALA A 99 -9.33 4.33 -2.34
N VAL A 100 -10.00 4.54 -3.48
CA VAL A 100 -10.74 3.52 -4.23
C VAL A 100 -10.08 3.35 -5.60
N ARG A 101 -9.64 2.14 -5.91
CA ARG A 101 -8.85 1.81 -7.11
C ARG A 101 -9.51 0.71 -7.91
N SER A 102 -9.52 0.83 -9.23
CA SER A 102 -9.98 -0.21 -10.14
C SER A 102 -9.45 0.04 -11.56
N GLN A 103 -9.00 -1.01 -12.26
CA GLN A 103 -8.52 -0.93 -13.64
C GLN A 103 -7.50 0.20 -13.91
N GLY A 104 -6.54 0.39 -12.99
CA GLY A 104 -5.51 1.43 -13.09
C GLY A 104 -6.01 2.87 -12.87
N ARG A 105 -7.27 3.05 -12.47
CA ARG A 105 -7.87 4.34 -12.09
C ARG A 105 -8.02 4.41 -10.58
N GLU A 106 -8.00 5.63 -10.05
CA GLU A 106 -8.10 5.93 -8.63
C GLU A 106 -9.04 7.13 -8.39
N THR A 107 -9.76 7.09 -7.27
CA THR A 107 -10.50 8.23 -6.70
C THR A 107 -10.46 8.14 -5.17
N PHE A 108 -10.93 9.17 -4.50
CA PHE A 108 -11.07 9.20 -3.04
C PHE A 108 -12.53 9.33 -2.64
N ALA A 109 -12.91 8.61 -1.58
CA ALA A 109 -14.21 8.79 -0.96
C ALA A 109 -14.32 10.20 -0.33
N LEU A 110 -15.42 10.89 -0.63
CA LEU A 110 -15.73 12.21 -0.09
C LEU A 110 -16.00 12.15 1.42
N SER A 111 -16.25 13.32 2.03
CA SER A 111 -16.56 13.43 3.47
C SER A 111 -17.80 12.64 3.90
N ASP A 112 -18.75 12.41 2.99
CA ASP A 112 -19.94 11.59 3.21
C ASP A 112 -19.74 10.10 2.88
N GLY A 113 -18.50 9.72 2.52
CA GLY A 113 -18.10 8.37 2.14
C GLY A 113 -18.41 8.00 0.69
N SER A 114 -19.12 8.85 -0.07
CA SER A 114 -19.44 8.55 -1.46
C SER A 114 -18.22 8.65 -2.36
N PHE A 115 -18.18 7.81 -3.40
CA PHE A 115 -17.17 7.89 -4.45
C PHE A 115 -17.79 7.68 -5.83
N LYS A 116 -17.10 8.18 -6.85
CA LYS A 116 -17.37 7.93 -8.27
C LYS A 116 -16.06 7.68 -8.99
N LEU A 117 -15.99 6.57 -9.72
CA LEU A 117 -14.80 6.14 -10.45
C LEU A 117 -15.19 5.70 -11.86
N GLN A 118 -14.61 6.33 -12.87
CA GLN A 118 -14.75 5.90 -14.25
C GLN A 118 -13.63 4.91 -14.60
N VAL A 119 -13.98 3.77 -15.16
CA VAL A 119 -13.04 2.73 -15.59
C VAL A 119 -13.31 2.30 -17.03
N SER A 120 -12.30 1.70 -17.66
CA SER A 120 -12.46 0.99 -18.93
C SER A 120 -12.17 -0.49 -18.70
N SER A 121 -13.03 -1.35 -19.23
CA SER A 121 -12.83 -2.80 -19.18
C SER A 121 -13.56 -3.50 -20.33
N GLN A 122 -12.93 -4.55 -20.85
CA GLN A 122 -13.57 -5.49 -21.77
C GLN A 122 -14.09 -6.74 -21.03
N ALA A 123 -13.80 -6.87 -19.73
CA ALA A 123 -14.24 -7.99 -18.92
C ALA A 123 -15.68 -7.78 -18.40
N ALA A 124 -16.31 -8.88 -17.97
CA ALA A 124 -17.63 -8.83 -17.34
C ALA A 124 -17.58 -8.40 -15.86
N GLU A 125 -16.40 -8.40 -15.27
CA GLU A 125 -16.14 -8.18 -13.86
C GLU A 125 -14.96 -7.22 -13.68
N ALA A 126 -14.95 -6.51 -12.55
CA ALA A 126 -13.85 -5.66 -12.15
C ALA A 126 -13.48 -5.91 -10.68
N SER A 127 -12.19 -5.81 -10.39
CA SER A 127 -11.70 -5.72 -9.02
C SER A 127 -11.72 -4.27 -8.56
N ILE A 128 -12.24 -4.02 -7.37
CA ILE A 128 -12.18 -2.75 -6.65
C ILE A 128 -11.32 -2.98 -5.41
N GLU A 129 -10.27 -2.19 -5.26
CA GLU A 129 -9.46 -2.14 -4.03
C GLU A 129 -9.74 -0.85 -3.29
N ILE A 130 -10.08 -0.96 -2.01
CA ILE A 130 -10.30 0.18 -1.12
C ILE A 130 -9.26 0.12 -0.01
N GLY A 131 -8.55 1.23 0.25
CA GLY A 131 -7.56 1.29 1.31
C GLY A 131 -7.19 2.68 1.80
N ASP A 132 -6.50 2.74 2.93
CA ASP A 132 -6.00 3.99 3.55
C ASP A 132 -4.48 4.15 3.39
N ASP A 133 -3.96 5.27 3.88
CA ASP A 133 -2.53 5.60 3.91
C ASP A 133 -1.73 4.79 4.95
N ARG A 134 -2.42 4.06 5.83
CA ARG A 134 -1.83 3.16 6.84
C ARG A 134 -1.68 1.73 6.33
N GLY A 135 -2.09 1.47 5.09
CA GLY A 135 -1.98 0.16 4.44
C GLY A 135 -3.12 -0.81 4.74
N ASN A 136 -4.19 -0.36 5.40
CA ASN A 136 -5.41 -1.15 5.52
C ASN A 136 -6.08 -1.22 4.14
N ARG A 137 -6.43 -2.42 3.69
CA ARG A 137 -7.04 -2.63 2.37
C ARG A 137 -8.05 -3.77 2.37
N ALA A 138 -9.05 -3.66 1.50
CA ALA A 138 -10.00 -4.71 1.17
C ALA A 138 -10.24 -4.76 -0.34
N GLY A 139 -10.33 -5.97 -0.89
CA GLY A 139 -10.64 -6.22 -2.29
C GLY A 139 -12.10 -6.66 -2.48
N PHE A 140 -12.70 -6.22 -3.57
CA PHE A 140 -14.06 -6.58 -3.98
C PHE A 140 -14.07 -6.94 -5.45
N VAL A 141 -14.77 -8.01 -5.83
CA VAL A 141 -15.06 -8.34 -7.23
C VAL A 141 -16.50 -7.98 -7.51
N VAL A 142 -16.75 -7.16 -8.52
CA VAL A 142 -18.08 -6.69 -8.90
C VAL A 142 -18.39 -7.05 -10.34
N SER A 143 -19.65 -7.39 -10.62
CA SER A 143 -20.10 -7.59 -12.00
C SER A 143 -20.38 -6.26 -12.66
N LEU A 144 -19.65 -5.95 -13.75
CA LEU A 144 -19.85 -4.74 -14.54
C LEU A 144 -21.19 -4.73 -15.31
N ARG A 145 -21.83 -5.89 -15.43
CA ARG A 145 -23.13 -6.05 -16.10
C ARG A 145 -24.32 -5.86 -15.16
N SER A 146 -24.27 -6.46 -13.97
CA SER A 146 -25.39 -6.45 -13.03
C SER A 146 -25.23 -5.48 -11.87
N GLY A 147 -24.06 -4.86 -11.70
CA GLY A 147 -23.75 -4.04 -10.52
C GLY A 147 -23.64 -4.83 -9.22
N ARG A 148 -23.73 -6.17 -9.27
CA ARG A 148 -23.73 -7.02 -8.08
C ARG A 148 -22.31 -7.22 -7.54
N LEU A 149 -22.16 -7.10 -6.22
CA LEU A 149 -20.97 -7.56 -5.52
C LEU A 149 -20.90 -9.10 -5.57
N MET A 150 -19.82 -9.64 -6.12
CA MET A 150 -19.62 -11.08 -6.31
C MET A 150 -18.80 -11.69 -5.19
N LYS A 151 -17.73 -11.02 -4.75
CA LYS A 151 -16.79 -11.53 -3.76
C LYS A 151 -16.08 -10.40 -3.03
N ARG A 152 -15.71 -10.64 -1.77
CA ARG A 152 -14.72 -9.86 -1.01
C ARG A 152 -13.46 -10.71 -0.77
N TYR A 153 -12.28 -10.10 -0.77
CA TYR A 153 -10.99 -10.76 -0.50
C TYR A 153 -9.99 -9.84 0.21
#